data_AF-A0A0F0GLS4-F1
#
_entry.id   AF-A0A0F0GLS4-F1
#
_cell.length_a   1.000
_cell.length_b   1.000
_cell.length_c   1.000
_cell.angle_alpha   90.00
_cell.angle_beta   90.00
_cell.angle_gamma   90.00
#
_symmetry.space_group_name_H-M   'P 1'
#
loop_
_entity.id
_entity.type
_entity.pdbx_description
1 polymer ?
#
loop_
_entity_poly.entity_id
_entity_poly.type
_entity_poly.pdbx_seq_one_letter_code
_entity_poly.pdbx_strand_id
1 'polypeptide(L)'
;MSRRTFGALAAAGLAATVLPEALAGPAAASSRREPYEPAWPSVDRHLAAPEWFQDAKFGVYWHWGAFTTPEFGSEWYGRDMYRPGSREYDHHKATYGEPAVWGYDRFIDGGTDLAGNHVQFAPKPASRGGQFDPREWVRIIKASGAKFAGPVAEHHDGYSMWDSEVNEWNSVAKGPRLD
;
A
#
# COMPACT_ATOMS: atom_id res chain seq x y z
N MET A 1 -58.72 18.51 -64.37
CA MET A 1 -58.93 17.13 -64.87
C MET A 1 -57.79 16.31 -64.31
N SER A 2 -57.93 15.31 -63.45
CA SER A 2 -58.89 14.20 -63.39
C SER A 2 -59.21 13.85 -61.93
N ARG A 3 -60.50 13.61 -61.64
CA ARG A 3 -61.01 13.01 -60.41
C ARG A 3 -61.34 11.55 -60.72
N ARG A 4 -60.85 10.59 -59.93
CA ARG A 4 -61.56 9.33 -59.69
C ARG A 4 -61.29 8.84 -58.27
N THR A 5 -62.35 8.94 -57.47
CA THR A 5 -62.54 8.34 -56.16
C THR A 5 -63.02 6.90 -56.35
N PHE A 6 -62.54 5.95 -55.54
CA PHE A 6 -63.28 4.76 -55.12
C PHE A 6 -62.86 4.43 -53.68
N GLY A 7 -63.83 4.41 -52.75
CA GLY A 7 -63.69 3.75 -51.45
C GLY A 7 -63.81 2.23 -51.62
N ALA A 8 -63.67 1.37 -50.62
CA ALA A 8 -63.54 1.50 -49.18
C ALA A 8 -62.96 0.16 -48.67
N LEU A 9 -62.50 0.15 -47.41
CA LEU A 9 -62.77 -0.85 -46.35
C LEU A 9 -61.55 -1.14 -45.49
N ALA A 10 -61.82 -1.02 -44.18
CA ALA A 10 -60.94 -1.28 -43.07
C ALA A 10 -60.70 -2.77 -42.87
N ALA A 11 -59.50 -3.11 -42.39
CA ALA A 11 -59.30 -4.22 -41.47
C ALA A 11 -58.18 -3.83 -40.50
N ALA A 12 -58.56 -3.67 -39.23
CA ALA A 12 -57.65 -3.45 -38.13
C ALA A 12 -56.85 -4.73 -37.85
N GLY A 13 -55.53 -4.61 -37.74
CA GLY A 13 -54.65 -5.64 -37.19
C GLY A 13 -53.67 -4.97 -36.23
N LEU A 14 -53.99 -4.98 -34.93
CA LEU A 14 -53.00 -4.68 -33.89
C LEU A 14 -52.00 -5.85 -33.83
N ALA A 15 -50.83 -5.66 -34.43
CA ALA A 15 -49.66 -6.47 -34.11
C ALA A 15 -49.01 -5.88 -32.85
N ALA A 16 -49.39 -6.41 -31.68
CA ALA A 16 -48.67 -6.13 -30.45
C ALA A 16 -47.31 -6.83 -30.51
N THR A 17 -46.25 -6.07 -30.80
CA THR A 17 -44.87 -6.53 -30.65
C THR A 17 -44.55 -6.66 -29.17
N VAL A 18 -44.61 -7.89 -28.66
CA VAL A 18 -44.06 -8.22 -27.34
C VAL A 18 -42.53 -8.25 -27.49
N LEU A 19 -41.86 -7.18 -27.06
CA LEU A 19 -40.41 -7.21 -26.88
C LEU A 19 -40.12 -8.18 -25.71
N PRO A 20 -39.17 -9.13 -25.85
CA PRO A 20 -38.70 -9.87 -24.69
C PRO A 20 -38.06 -8.87 -23.74
N GLU A 21 -38.55 -8.82 -22.50
CA GLU A 21 -37.82 -8.22 -21.38
C GLU A 21 -36.43 -8.87 -21.36
N ALA A 22 -35.45 -8.12 -21.83
CA ALA A 22 -34.06 -8.44 -21.59
C ALA A 22 -33.90 -8.64 -20.08
N LEU A 23 -33.25 -9.75 -19.71
CA LEU A 23 -32.77 -10.06 -18.37
C LEU A 23 -31.84 -8.94 -17.90
N ALA A 24 -32.42 -7.84 -17.42
CA ALA A 24 -31.75 -6.88 -16.58
C ALA A 24 -31.56 -7.59 -15.24
N GLY A 25 -30.38 -8.20 -15.05
CA GLY A 25 -29.94 -8.61 -13.72
C GLY A 25 -30.08 -7.42 -12.75
N PRO A 26 -30.37 -7.66 -11.46
CA PRO A 26 -30.68 -6.59 -10.53
C PRO A 26 -29.56 -5.57 -10.57
N ALA A 27 -29.88 -4.36 -11.04
CA ALA A 27 -29.00 -3.22 -10.90
C ALA A 27 -28.75 -3.09 -9.41
N ALA A 28 -27.51 -3.34 -8.99
CA ALA A 28 -27.10 -3.14 -7.61
C ALA A 28 -27.39 -1.67 -7.28
N ALA A 29 -28.47 -1.46 -6.53
CA ALA A 29 -28.82 -0.14 -6.04
C ALA A 29 -27.62 0.35 -5.23
N SER A 30 -26.87 1.29 -5.79
CA SER A 30 -25.84 2.02 -5.07
C SER A 30 -26.56 2.82 -3.98
N SER A 31 -26.80 2.20 -2.82
CA SER A 31 -27.19 2.94 -1.63
C SER A 31 -26.05 3.92 -1.36
N ARG A 32 -26.30 5.22 -1.59
CA ARG A 32 -25.39 6.25 -1.05
C ARG A 32 -25.36 6.03 0.45
N ARG A 33 -24.27 5.45 0.94
CA ARG A 33 -24.01 5.36 2.38
C ARG A 33 -23.89 6.79 2.88
N GLU A 34 -24.60 7.10 3.96
CA GLU A 34 -24.44 8.39 4.61
C GLU A 34 -22.95 8.61 4.97
N PRO A 35 -22.44 9.85 4.86
CA PRO A 35 -21.08 10.15 5.28
C PRO A 35 -20.82 9.74 6.74
N TYR A 36 -19.56 9.39 7.04
CA TYR A 36 -19.12 9.17 8.41
C TYR A 36 -18.91 10.49 9.13
N GLU A 37 -19.24 10.50 10.41
CA GLU A 37 -18.96 11.56 11.37
C GLU A 37 -17.89 11.03 12.35
N PRO A 38 -17.07 11.89 12.97
CA PRO A 38 -16.02 11.48 13.91
C PRO A 38 -16.60 11.08 15.28
N ALA A 39 -17.53 10.13 15.30
CA ALA A 39 -18.21 9.61 16.48
C ALA A 39 -18.45 8.10 16.35
N TRP A 40 -18.32 7.37 17.46
CA TRP A 40 -18.47 5.90 17.49
C TRP A 40 -19.73 5.40 16.80
N PRO A 41 -20.95 5.91 17.10
CA PRO A 41 -22.16 5.42 16.45
C PRO A 41 -22.17 5.59 14.93
N SER A 42 -21.42 6.55 14.39
CA SER A 42 -21.33 6.77 12.95
C SER A 42 -20.38 5.77 12.29
N VAL A 43 -19.19 5.55 12.87
CA VAL A 43 -18.16 4.64 12.32
C VAL A 43 -18.47 3.17 12.58
N ASP A 44 -19.24 2.84 13.62
CA ASP A 44 -19.72 1.47 13.90
C ASP A 44 -20.63 0.94 12.77
N ARG A 45 -21.14 1.82 11.89
CA ARG A 45 -21.88 1.45 10.67
C ARG A 45 -20.97 0.85 9.60
N HIS A 46 -19.65 0.95 9.74
CA HIS A 46 -18.69 0.38 8.81
C HIS A 46 -18.70 -1.15 8.91
N LEU A 47 -18.81 -1.82 7.75
CA LEU A 47 -18.65 -3.27 7.70
C LEU A 47 -17.18 -3.64 7.89
N ALA A 48 -16.80 -3.99 9.12
CA ALA A 48 -15.41 -4.24 9.52
C ALA A 48 -14.69 -5.32 8.69
N ALA A 49 -15.42 -6.37 8.29
CA ALA A 49 -14.88 -7.46 7.47
C ALA A 49 -15.75 -7.64 6.22
N PRO A 50 -15.52 -6.89 5.13
CA PRO A 50 -16.28 -7.07 3.88
C PRO A 50 -16.03 -8.45 3.26
N GLU A 51 -16.96 -8.94 2.45
CA GLU A 51 -16.93 -10.30 1.87
C GLU A 51 -15.59 -10.59 1.15
N TRP A 52 -15.08 -9.66 0.34
CA TRP A 52 -13.80 -9.86 -0.35
C TRP A 52 -12.63 -10.14 0.61
N PHE A 53 -12.62 -9.50 1.79
CA PHE A 53 -11.57 -9.68 2.80
C PHE A 53 -11.76 -11.02 3.51
N GLN A 54 -13.01 -11.38 3.80
CA GLN A 54 -13.33 -12.70 4.34
C GLN A 54 -12.90 -13.79 3.35
N ASP A 55 -13.14 -13.64 2.05
CA ASP A 55 -12.79 -14.59 1.00
C ASP A 55 -11.28 -14.65 0.70
N ALA A 56 -10.55 -13.58 1.01
CA ALA A 56 -9.14 -13.47 0.69
C ALA A 56 -8.27 -14.51 1.44
N LYS A 57 -8.58 -14.78 2.71
CA LYS A 57 -7.93 -15.74 3.65
C LYS A 57 -6.44 -15.54 3.94
N PHE A 58 -5.63 -15.24 2.93
CA PHE A 58 -4.18 -15.18 3.00
C PHE A 58 -3.66 -13.89 2.36
N GLY A 59 -2.74 -13.22 3.07
CA GLY A 59 -2.04 -12.04 2.59
C GLY A 59 -0.61 -12.00 3.11
N VAL A 60 0.19 -11.14 2.49
CA VAL A 60 1.63 -11.01 2.80
C VAL A 60 1.99 -9.55 2.95
N TYR A 61 2.75 -9.25 3.99
CA TYR A 61 3.39 -7.95 4.19
C TYR A 61 4.88 -8.14 4.47
N TRP A 62 5.66 -7.06 4.47
CA TRP A 62 7.09 -7.11 4.73
C TRP A 62 7.55 -5.96 5.61
N HIS A 63 8.32 -6.31 6.65
CA HIS A 63 9.10 -5.38 7.46
C HIS A 63 10.42 -5.11 6.75
N TRP A 64 10.49 -3.99 6.05
CA TRP A 64 11.68 -3.52 5.37
C TRP A 64 11.71 -2.00 5.44
N GLY A 65 12.84 -1.39 5.75
CA GLY A 65 12.96 0.05 5.92
C GLY A 65 14.31 0.44 6.51
N ALA A 66 14.44 1.67 7.00
CA ALA A 66 15.69 2.16 7.59
C ALA A 66 16.18 1.28 8.75
N PHE A 67 15.25 0.69 9.53
CA PHE A 67 15.54 -0.23 10.63
C PHE A 67 16.20 -1.54 10.17
N THR A 68 16.18 -1.85 8.86
CA THR A 68 16.84 -3.04 8.30
C THR A 68 18.31 -2.79 7.98
N THR A 69 18.77 -1.53 7.87
CA THR A 69 20.15 -1.16 7.52
C THR A 69 21.24 -1.82 8.37
N PRO A 70 21.10 -1.94 9.71
CA PRO A 70 22.13 -2.59 10.53
C PRO A 70 22.14 -4.12 10.41
N GLU A 71 21.08 -4.73 9.85
CA GLU A 71 20.93 -6.20 9.71
C GLU A 71 21.23 -6.99 11.01
N PHE A 72 20.95 -6.39 12.17
CA PHE A 72 21.30 -6.91 13.48
C PHE A 72 20.15 -6.78 14.47
N GLY A 73 19.98 -7.78 15.34
CA GLY A 73 18.92 -7.79 16.35
C GLY A 73 17.54 -8.04 15.74
N SER A 74 16.73 -6.98 15.62
CA SER A 74 15.38 -7.01 15.04
C SER A 74 15.00 -5.64 14.47
N GLU A 75 13.77 -5.47 14.01
CA GLU A 75 13.20 -4.19 13.62
C GLU A 75 13.13 -3.17 14.78
N TRP A 76 13.41 -3.59 16.01
CA TRP A 76 13.54 -2.73 17.19
C TRP A 76 14.96 -2.19 17.40
N TYR A 77 15.90 -2.44 16.47
CA TYR A 77 17.28 -1.96 16.60
C TYR A 77 17.37 -0.47 16.92
N GLY A 78 16.57 0.38 16.25
CA GLY A 78 16.55 1.83 16.50
C GLY A 78 16.16 2.22 17.93
N ARG A 79 15.46 1.34 18.67
CA ARG A 79 15.20 1.49 20.10
C ARG A 79 16.33 0.90 20.94
N ASP A 80 16.70 -0.35 20.68
CA ASP A 80 17.58 -1.12 21.56
C ASP A 80 19.06 -0.71 21.41
N MET A 81 19.46 -0.06 20.30
CA MET A 81 20.78 0.55 20.14
C MET A 81 21.07 1.67 21.16
N TYR A 82 20.03 2.20 21.81
CA TYR A 82 20.16 3.22 22.86
C TYR A 82 20.00 2.65 24.28
N ARG A 83 19.91 1.33 24.43
CA ARG A 83 19.62 0.69 25.72
C ARG A 83 20.88 0.02 26.29
N PRO A 84 21.58 0.64 27.26
CA PRO A 84 22.80 0.06 27.82
C PRO A 84 22.61 -1.39 28.29
N GLY A 85 23.56 -2.26 27.95
CA GLY A 85 23.51 -3.69 28.26
C GLY A 85 22.66 -4.54 27.31
N SER A 86 22.06 -3.97 26.27
CA SER A 86 21.54 -4.74 25.14
C SER A 86 22.70 -5.15 24.22
N ARG A 87 22.54 -6.28 23.52
CA ARG A 87 23.51 -6.70 22.49
C ARG A 87 23.54 -5.70 21.32
N GLU A 88 22.43 -5.02 21.04
CA GLU A 88 22.29 -4.02 20.00
C GLU A 88 23.13 -2.77 20.33
N TYR A 89 23.10 -2.32 21.59
CA TYR A 89 23.91 -1.21 22.09
C TYR A 89 25.41 -1.53 21.97
N ASP A 90 25.82 -2.71 22.42
CA ASP A 90 27.23 -3.13 22.33
C ASP A 90 27.69 -3.30 20.87
N HIS A 91 26.85 -3.91 20.02
CA HIS A 91 27.11 -4.02 18.59
C HIS A 91 27.20 -2.65 17.92
N HIS A 92 26.31 -1.72 18.26
CA HIS A 92 26.30 -0.37 17.71
C HIS A 92 27.62 0.35 18.01
N LYS A 93 28.07 0.28 19.26
CA LYS A 93 29.35 0.85 19.70
C LYS A 93 30.55 0.25 18.99
N ALA A 94 30.54 -1.07 18.79
CA ALA A 94 31.63 -1.77 18.12
C ALA A 94 31.68 -1.52 16.61
N THR A 95 30.55 -1.19 15.97
CA THR A 95 30.43 -1.10 14.52
C THR A 95 30.41 0.35 14.02
N TYR A 96 29.62 1.21 14.65
CA TYR A 96 29.34 2.57 14.19
C TYR A 96 29.89 3.65 15.14
N GLY A 97 29.93 3.35 16.44
CA GLY A 97 30.42 4.26 17.49
C GLY A 97 29.40 4.50 18.59
N GLU A 98 29.66 5.46 19.48
CA GLU A 98 28.72 5.78 20.56
C GLU A 98 27.35 6.21 19.99
N PRO A 99 26.21 5.61 20.40
CA PRO A 99 24.89 5.95 19.85
C PRO A 99 24.51 7.44 20.00
N ALA A 100 25.09 8.13 20.99
CA ALA A 100 24.91 9.57 21.18
C ALA A 100 25.63 10.44 20.14
N VAL A 101 26.59 9.87 19.41
CA VAL A 101 27.38 10.53 18.35
C VAL A 101 26.96 10.00 16.98
N TRP A 102 26.83 8.68 16.86
CA TRP A 102 26.33 8.00 15.68
C TRP A 102 24.89 7.55 15.96
N GLY A 103 23.94 8.45 15.74
CA GLY A 103 22.53 8.18 16.03
C GLY A 103 21.81 7.36 14.95
N TYR A 104 20.58 6.95 15.24
CA TYR A 104 19.74 6.22 14.30
C TYR A 104 19.46 7.01 13.01
N ASP A 105 19.43 8.34 13.09
CA ASP A 105 19.32 9.27 11.96
C ASP A 105 20.39 9.00 10.89
N ARG A 106 21.57 8.50 11.28
CA ARG A 106 22.66 8.17 10.34
C ARG A 106 22.34 6.99 9.43
N PHE A 107 21.48 6.08 9.84
CA PHE A 107 20.97 5.05 8.91
C PHE A 107 20.08 5.67 7.83
N ILE A 108 19.50 6.86 8.05
CA ILE A 108 18.63 7.54 7.08
C ILE A 108 19.39 8.59 6.27
N ASP A 109 20.09 9.51 6.94
CA ASP A 109 20.85 10.61 6.31
C ASP A 109 22.19 10.16 5.73
N GLY A 110 22.68 9.01 6.18
CA GLY A 110 23.97 8.47 5.82
C GLY A 110 25.05 8.82 6.85
N GLY A 111 25.92 7.86 7.12
CA GLY A 111 27.07 8.00 8.01
C GLY A 111 28.26 7.18 7.54
N THR A 112 29.40 7.35 8.20
CA THR A 112 30.56 6.48 8.03
C THR A 112 30.69 5.62 9.28
N ASP A 113 30.81 4.30 9.12
CA ASP A 113 31.05 3.38 10.24
C ASP A 113 32.51 3.45 10.75
N LEU A 114 32.84 2.72 11.81
CA LEU A 114 34.21 2.72 12.36
C LEU A 114 35.25 2.09 11.43
N ALA A 115 34.81 1.30 10.45
CA ALA A 115 35.67 0.70 9.43
C ALA A 115 35.87 1.61 8.20
N GLY A 116 35.22 2.78 8.16
CA GLY A 116 35.33 3.74 7.06
C GLY A 116 34.33 3.51 5.93
N ASN A 117 33.37 2.60 6.06
CA ASN A 117 32.34 2.36 5.05
C ASN A 117 31.20 3.36 5.18
N HIS A 118 30.62 3.77 4.05
CA HIS A 118 29.39 4.53 4.06
C HIS A 118 28.19 3.62 4.34
N VAL A 119 27.33 4.03 5.27
CA VAL A 119 26.15 3.29 5.73
C VAL A 119 24.93 4.18 5.58
N GLN A 120 23.93 3.69 4.85
CA GLN A 120 22.64 4.37 4.66
C GLN A 120 21.61 3.35 4.15
N PHE A 121 20.35 3.52 4.53
CA PHE A 121 19.22 2.94 3.83
C PHE A 121 19.08 3.60 2.46
N ALA A 122 19.69 2.98 1.45
CA ALA A 122 19.71 3.50 0.09
C ALA A 122 19.52 2.37 -0.95
N PRO A 123 18.41 1.62 -0.91
CA PRO A 123 18.15 0.58 -1.89
C PRO A 123 18.15 1.14 -3.31
N LYS A 124 18.99 0.56 -4.17
CA LYS A 124 19.11 0.97 -5.56
C LYS A 124 18.28 0.04 -6.45
N PRO A 125 17.35 0.56 -7.27
CA PRO A 125 16.52 -0.26 -8.15
C PRO A 125 17.34 -1.06 -9.16
N ALA A 126 16.91 -2.28 -9.45
CA ALA A 126 17.53 -3.14 -10.47
C ALA A 126 17.58 -2.46 -11.85
N SER A 127 16.54 -1.69 -12.20
CA SER A 127 16.49 -0.89 -13.44
C SER A 127 17.56 0.19 -13.53
N ARG A 128 18.18 0.58 -12.41
CA ARG A 128 19.29 1.55 -12.33
C ARG A 128 20.62 0.85 -11.99
N GLY A 129 20.71 -0.47 -12.19
CA GLY A 129 21.91 -1.25 -11.88
C GLY A 129 22.15 -1.42 -10.38
N GLY A 130 21.08 -1.55 -9.60
CA GLY A 130 21.13 -2.01 -8.20
C GLY A 130 20.54 -3.42 -8.06
N GLN A 131 20.11 -3.76 -6.84
CA GLN A 131 19.57 -5.09 -6.51
C GLN A 131 18.11 -5.08 -6.04
N PHE A 132 17.52 -3.91 -5.83
CA PHE A 132 16.13 -3.81 -5.42
C PHE A 132 15.18 -3.98 -6.62
N ASP A 133 14.51 -5.14 -6.73
CA ASP A 133 13.46 -5.39 -7.72
C ASP A 133 12.09 -5.61 -7.05
N PRO A 134 11.29 -4.53 -6.85
CA PRO A 134 9.96 -4.67 -6.27
C PRO A 134 9.00 -5.46 -7.18
N ARG A 135 9.25 -5.54 -8.49
CA ARG A 135 8.40 -6.35 -9.39
C ARG A 135 8.65 -7.83 -9.19
N GLU A 136 9.88 -8.24 -8.89
CA GLU A 136 10.17 -9.62 -8.49
C GLU A 136 9.45 -10.00 -7.20
N TRP A 137 9.51 -9.13 -6.18
CA TRP A 137 8.82 -9.37 -4.91
C TRP A 137 7.33 -9.58 -5.11
N VAL A 138 6.67 -8.65 -5.84
CA VAL A 138 5.23 -8.75 -6.13
C VAL A 138 4.90 -9.99 -6.95
N ARG A 139 5.76 -10.42 -7.89
CA ARG A 139 5.57 -11.68 -8.63
C ARG A 139 5.59 -12.89 -7.70
N ILE A 140 6.55 -12.96 -6.79
CA ILE A 140 6.67 -14.06 -5.81
C ILE A 140 5.47 -14.07 -4.86
N ILE A 141 5.08 -12.91 -4.33
CA ILE A 141 3.92 -12.76 -3.44
C ILE A 141 2.63 -13.18 -4.15
N LYS A 142 2.45 -12.79 -5.42
CA LYS A 142 1.30 -13.24 -6.20
C LYS A 142 1.33 -14.76 -6.41
N ALA A 143 2.50 -15.33 -6.67
CA ALA A 143 2.68 -16.77 -6.88
C ALA A 143 2.45 -17.59 -5.59
N SER A 144 2.63 -17.01 -4.41
CA SER A 144 2.32 -17.67 -3.13
C SER A 144 0.81 -17.82 -2.87
N GLY A 145 -0.03 -17.17 -3.69
CA GLY A 145 -1.49 -17.22 -3.58
C GLY A 145 -2.09 -16.09 -2.72
N ALA A 146 -1.28 -15.14 -2.26
CA ALA A 146 -1.73 -13.99 -1.49
C ALA A 146 -2.82 -13.20 -2.24
N LYS A 147 -3.87 -12.81 -1.52
CA LYS A 147 -5.02 -12.05 -2.04
C LYS A 147 -5.03 -10.58 -1.62
N PHE A 148 -4.23 -10.24 -0.63
CA PHE A 148 -3.88 -8.87 -0.27
C PHE A 148 -2.40 -8.82 0.12
N ALA A 149 -1.74 -7.72 -0.19
CA ALA A 149 -0.34 -7.52 0.15
C ALA A 149 0.02 -6.05 0.24
N GLY A 150 1.09 -5.72 0.96
CA GLY A 150 1.57 -4.35 1.08
C GLY A 150 2.79 -4.20 2.00
N PRO A 151 3.45 -3.04 1.95
CA PRO A 151 4.58 -2.77 2.82
C PRO A 151 4.12 -2.41 4.24
N VAL A 152 5.02 -2.54 5.22
CA VAL A 152 5.01 -1.61 6.35
C VAL A 152 5.36 -0.24 5.79
N ALA A 153 4.44 0.74 5.84
CA ALA A 153 4.67 2.05 5.24
C ALA A 153 5.47 3.00 6.15
N GLU A 154 5.30 2.86 7.46
CA GLU A 154 6.09 3.49 8.51
C GLU A 154 6.06 2.55 9.72
N HIS A 155 7.23 2.35 10.35
CA HIS A 155 7.34 1.54 11.57
C HIS A 155 7.49 2.46 12.79
N HIS A 156 7.92 1.94 13.93
CA HIS A 156 8.10 2.70 15.17
C HIS A 156 9.31 3.64 15.15
N ASP A 157 10.06 3.70 14.04
CA ASP A 157 11.27 4.51 13.87
C ASP A 157 11.01 5.90 13.27
N GLY A 158 9.75 6.22 12.94
CA GLY A 158 9.35 7.56 12.48
C GLY A 158 9.75 7.90 11.05
N TYR A 159 10.11 6.89 10.25
CA TYR A 159 10.52 7.06 8.86
C TYR A 159 9.39 6.65 7.90
N SER A 160 8.77 7.64 7.26
CA SER A 160 7.69 7.43 6.28
C SER A 160 8.25 6.96 4.94
N MET A 161 7.88 5.78 4.46
CA MET A 161 8.36 5.25 3.17
C MET A 161 7.44 5.59 1.99
N TRP A 162 6.97 6.84 1.94
CA TRP A 162 6.24 7.45 0.82
C TRP A 162 6.64 8.92 0.70
N ASP A 163 6.25 9.61 -0.38
CA ASP A 163 6.48 11.06 -0.54
C ASP A 163 5.59 11.87 0.42
N SER A 164 6.04 12.04 1.66
CA SER A 164 5.26 12.67 2.72
C SER A 164 5.47 14.19 2.76
N GLU A 165 4.38 14.95 2.68
CA GLU A 165 4.40 16.41 2.89
C GLU A 165 4.46 16.80 4.38
N VAL A 166 4.05 15.91 5.28
CA VAL A 166 3.91 16.19 6.72
C VAL A 166 5.04 15.63 7.59
N ASN A 167 5.89 14.77 7.02
CA ASN A 167 7.06 14.20 7.68
C ASN A 167 8.26 14.28 6.75
N GLU A 168 9.25 15.11 7.08
CA GLU A 168 10.49 15.26 6.32
C GLU A 168 11.42 14.03 6.41
N TRP A 169 11.17 13.14 7.38
CA TRP A 169 11.84 11.85 7.50
C TRP A 169 11.18 10.83 6.59
N ASN A 170 11.43 10.97 5.29
CA ASN A 170 10.84 10.08 4.29
C ASN A 170 11.80 9.61 3.19
N SER A 171 11.40 8.58 2.44
CA SER A 171 12.22 7.90 1.43
C SER A 171 12.46 8.68 0.14
N VAL A 172 11.66 9.71 -0.11
CA VAL A 172 11.85 10.62 -1.23
C VAL A 172 12.81 11.75 -0.86
N ALA A 173 12.68 12.34 0.32
CA ALA A 173 13.54 13.42 0.80
C ALA A 173 14.91 12.92 1.28
N LYS A 174 14.98 11.73 1.88
CA LYS A 174 16.17 11.12 2.51
C LYS A 174 16.36 9.67 2.04
N GLY A 175 17.57 9.13 2.15
CA GLY A 175 17.87 7.78 1.66
C GLY A 175 17.73 7.62 0.12
N PRO A 176 16.92 6.67 -0.38
CA PRO A 176 16.98 6.20 -1.78
C PRO A 176 16.44 7.18 -2.84
N ARG A 177 15.76 8.27 -2.44
CA ARG A 177 15.07 9.21 -3.36
C ARG A 177 14.03 8.47 -4.20
N LEU A 178 13.20 7.69 -3.50
CA LEU A 178 12.18 6.81 -4.07
C LEU A 178 10.95 6.79 -3.17
N ASP A 179 9.78 6.82 -3.81
CA ASP A 179 8.54 6.30 -3.25
C ASP A 179 8.42 4.83 -3.70
#